data_AF-A0AAD4MZB0-F1
#
_entry.id   AF-A0AAD4MZB0-F1
#
_cell.length_a   1.000
_cell.length_b   1.000
_cell.length_c   1.000
_cell.angle_alpha   90.00
_cell.angle_beta   90.00
_cell.angle_gamma   90.00
#
_symmetry.space_group_name_H-M   'P 1'
#
loop_
_entity.id
_entity.type
_entity.pdbx_description
1 polymer ?
#
loop_
_entity_poly.entity_id
_entity_poly.type
_entity_poly.pdbx_seq_one_letter_code
_entity_poly.pdbx_strand_id
1 'polypeptide(L)'
;MAKARRTSDLDYENRFRVCGIHVERAALWIAFFTIVLDAFIIILSLFFGKWGFAVVAFLFLLINCCLLAAKRQRHRFWYWPYLVTNAFGILLTTAAIILLIYNLIELPDWWMNFVDPEPVRGFRSAESNEKVVWTTAVLLAFFVVYGLLYSFFQYVVWKAFNFMKKYPGGEPVAINPIHGHDHGRLITGSGGNGGTANPGTTVVTVLEEQTFTQKA
;
A
#
# COMPACT_ATOMS: atom_id res chain seq x y z
N MET A 1 0.57 -33.71 23.61
CA MET A 1 -0.31 -32.69 22.98
C MET A 1 0.35 -31.31 22.79
N ALA A 2 1.41 -30.93 23.53
CA ALA A 2 2.08 -29.63 23.35
C ALA A 2 2.84 -29.44 22.01
N LYS A 3 3.27 -30.55 21.37
CA LYS A 3 4.08 -30.51 20.13
C LYS A 3 3.28 -30.06 18.89
N ALA A 4 1.98 -30.34 18.84
CA ALA A 4 1.10 -29.96 17.73
C ALA A 4 0.69 -28.47 17.74
N ARG A 5 0.68 -27.82 18.92
CA ARG A 5 0.42 -26.36 19.01
C ARG A 5 1.60 -25.51 18.52
N ARG A 6 2.84 -25.96 18.73
CA ARG A 6 4.02 -25.19 18.25
C ARG A 6 4.12 -25.15 16.73
N THR A 7 3.71 -26.21 16.05
CA THR A 7 3.78 -26.26 14.58
C THR A 7 2.76 -25.33 13.94
N SER A 8 1.55 -25.17 14.53
CA SER A 8 0.56 -24.23 13.99
C SER A 8 0.97 -22.77 14.15
N ASP A 9 1.64 -22.42 15.24
CA ASP A 9 2.05 -21.03 15.51
C ASP A 9 3.18 -20.57 14.57
N LEU A 10 4.17 -21.44 14.32
CA LEU A 10 5.26 -21.19 13.36
C LEU A 10 4.77 -21.03 11.92
N ASP A 11 3.80 -21.85 11.51
CA ASP A 11 3.23 -21.83 10.17
C ASP A 11 2.37 -20.56 9.95
N TYR A 12 1.72 -20.08 11.01
CA TYR A 12 0.99 -18.82 11.01
C TYR A 12 1.96 -17.64 10.87
N GLU A 13 3.04 -17.62 11.64
CA GLU A 13 4.01 -16.52 11.65
C GLU A 13 4.76 -16.38 10.31
N ASN A 14 5.11 -17.51 9.67
CA ASN A 14 5.72 -17.53 8.34
C ASN A 14 4.78 -17.00 7.24
N ARG A 15 3.50 -17.39 7.23
CA ARG A 15 2.51 -16.86 6.27
C ARG A 15 2.30 -15.36 6.44
N PHE A 16 2.30 -14.87 7.68
CA PHE A 16 2.19 -13.44 7.97
C PHE A 16 3.39 -12.63 7.44
N ARG A 17 4.61 -13.16 7.53
CA ARG A 17 5.81 -12.50 6.97
C ARG A 17 5.80 -12.41 5.45
N VAL A 18 5.48 -13.51 4.77
CA VAL A 18 5.40 -13.53 3.30
C VAL A 18 4.35 -12.51 2.84
N CYS A 19 3.20 -12.46 3.51
CA CYS A 19 2.14 -11.49 3.23
C CYS A 19 2.61 -10.04 3.45
N GLY A 20 3.36 -9.75 4.53
CA GLY A 20 3.90 -8.42 4.82
C GLY A 20 4.83 -7.89 3.71
N ILE A 21 5.76 -8.72 3.22
CA ILE A 21 6.70 -8.34 2.16
C ILE A 21 5.97 -8.01 0.84
N HIS A 22 4.91 -8.77 0.53
CA HIS A 22 4.12 -8.55 -0.69
C HIS A 22 3.31 -7.25 -0.60
N VAL A 23 2.73 -6.97 0.58
CA VAL A 23 1.97 -5.74 0.84
C VAL A 23 2.87 -4.50 0.77
N GLU A 24 4.08 -4.56 1.33
CA GLU A 24 5.04 -3.45 1.24
C GLU A 24 5.51 -3.17 -0.20
N ARG A 25 5.74 -4.22 -0.99
CA ARG A 25 6.07 -4.07 -2.43
C ARG A 25 4.90 -3.50 -3.21
N ALA A 26 3.67 -3.97 -2.97
CA ALA A 26 2.47 -3.45 -3.60
C ALA A 26 2.26 -1.96 -3.29
N ALA A 27 2.40 -1.55 -2.02
CA ALA A 27 2.30 -0.16 -1.62
C ALA A 27 3.34 0.74 -2.32
N LEU A 28 4.56 0.24 -2.56
CA LEU A 28 5.58 0.98 -3.31
C LEU A 28 5.20 1.14 -4.79
N TRP A 29 4.71 0.08 -5.42
CA TRP A 29 4.25 0.15 -6.82
C TRP A 29 3.09 1.13 -6.97
N ILE A 30 2.15 1.13 -6.03
CA ILE A 30 1.03 2.09 -5.99
C ILE A 30 1.58 3.52 -5.85
N ALA A 31 2.49 3.76 -4.91
CA ALA A 31 3.11 5.07 -4.72
C ALA A 31 3.83 5.56 -5.99
N PHE A 32 4.60 4.68 -6.63
CA PHE A 32 5.33 5.01 -7.86
C PHE A 32 4.37 5.36 -9.00
N PHE A 33 3.35 4.53 -9.23
CA PHE A 33 2.38 4.75 -10.30
C PHE A 33 1.59 6.06 -10.09
N THR A 34 1.16 6.33 -8.86
CA THR A 34 0.44 7.56 -8.52
C THR A 34 1.30 8.81 -8.69
N ILE A 35 2.58 8.77 -8.31
CA ILE A 35 3.50 9.90 -8.53
C ILE A 35 3.69 10.18 -10.02
N VAL A 36 3.88 9.14 -10.84
CA VAL A 36 4.03 9.31 -12.29
C VAL A 36 2.76 9.91 -12.90
N LEU A 37 1.59 9.43 -12.46
CA LEU A 37 0.30 9.95 -12.91
C LEU A 37 0.11 11.42 -12.51
N ASP A 38 0.39 11.78 -11.24
CA ASP A 38 0.27 13.16 -10.77
C ASP A 38 1.24 14.10 -11.51
N ALA A 39 2.48 13.67 -11.74
CA ALA A 39 3.46 14.43 -12.50
C ALA A 39 2.96 14.69 -13.93
N PHE A 40 2.37 13.69 -14.58
CA PHE A 40 1.78 13.84 -15.91
C PHE A 40 0.59 14.81 -15.91
N ILE A 41 -0.29 14.71 -14.90
CA ILE A 41 -1.44 15.62 -14.74
C ILE A 41 -0.98 17.06 -14.51
N ILE A 42 0.08 17.28 -13.74
CA ILE A 42 0.66 18.61 -13.53
C ILE A 42 1.14 19.20 -14.86
N ILE A 43 1.92 18.44 -15.64
CA ILE A 43 2.44 18.90 -16.94
C ILE A 43 1.29 19.27 -17.89
N LEU A 44 0.27 18.41 -18.00
CA LEU A 44 -0.91 18.70 -18.81
C LEU A 44 -1.65 19.95 -18.32
N SER A 45 -1.88 20.06 -17.00
CA SER A 45 -2.61 21.18 -16.41
C SER A 45 -1.90 22.52 -16.64
N LEU A 46 -0.56 22.53 -16.56
CA LEU A 46 0.25 23.71 -16.87
C LEU A 46 0.17 24.07 -18.36
N PHE A 47 0.22 23.08 -19.25
CA PHE A 47 0.11 23.28 -20.70
C PHE A 47 -1.23 23.91 -21.11
N PHE A 48 -2.34 23.48 -20.49
CA PHE A 48 -3.68 24.03 -20.73
C PHE A 48 -4.01 25.30 -19.91
N GLY A 49 -3.05 25.85 -19.15
CA GLY A 49 -3.26 27.05 -18.32
C GLY A 49 -4.22 26.85 -17.14
N LYS A 50 -4.45 25.60 -16.73
CA LYS A 50 -5.37 25.23 -15.64
C LYS A 50 -4.62 25.13 -14.31
N TRP A 51 -4.13 26.27 -13.82
CA TRP A 51 -3.30 26.37 -12.61
C TRP A 51 -3.92 25.73 -11.36
N GLY A 52 -5.24 25.83 -11.18
CA GLY A 52 -5.94 25.22 -10.04
C GLY A 52 -5.77 23.70 -9.99
N PHE A 53 -5.89 23.02 -11.13
CA PHE A 53 -5.68 21.58 -11.22
C PHE A 53 -4.22 21.20 -11.00
N ALA A 54 -3.28 22.01 -11.50
CA ALA A 54 -1.84 21.80 -11.27
C ALA A 54 -1.48 21.88 -9.77
N VAL A 55 -2.03 22.85 -9.04
CA VAL A 55 -1.79 22.99 -7.59
C VAL A 55 -2.36 21.80 -6.82
N VAL A 56 -3.57 21.37 -7.14
CA VAL A 56 -4.18 20.20 -6.49
C VAL A 56 -3.35 18.95 -6.76
N ALA A 57 -2.99 18.69 -8.02
CA ALA A 57 -2.16 17.54 -8.39
C ALA A 57 -0.77 17.59 -7.72
N PHE A 58 -0.18 18.78 -7.56
CA PHE A 58 1.07 18.94 -6.82
C PHE A 58 0.94 18.58 -5.34
N LEU A 59 -0.16 18.95 -4.69
CA LEU A 59 -0.42 18.53 -3.30
C LEU A 59 -0.53 17.01 -3.17
N PHE A 60 -1.24 16.36 -4.10
CA PHE A 60 -1.33 14.90 -4.15
C PHE A 60 0.05 14.26 -4.38
N LEU A 61 0.87 14.83 -5.26
CA LEU A 61 2.24 14.38 -5.49
C LEU A 61 3.07 14.42 -4.20
N LEU A 62 3.00 15.52 -3.43
CA LEU A 62 3.70 15.63 -2.14
C LEU A 62 3.25 14.56 -1.13
N ILE A 63 1.95 14.28 -1.08
CA ILE A 63 1.37 13.25 -0.20
C ILE A 63 1.84 11.85 -0.62
N ASN A 64 1.89 11.59 -1.93
CA ASN A 64 2.40 10.33 -2.48
C ASN A 64 3.93 10.19 -2.25
N CYS A 65 4.69 11.28 -2.30
CA CYS A 65 6.10 11.28 -1.89
C CYS A 65 6.28 10.99 -0.38
N CYS A 66 5.37 11.45 0.48
CA CYS A 66 5.38 11.10 1.90
C CYS A 66 5.27 9.58 2.11
N LEU A 67 4.48 8.88 1.28
CA LEU A 67 4.35 7.43 1.32
C LEU A 67 5.67 6.71 0.98
N LEU A 68 6.45 7.23 0.03
CA LEU A 68 7.80 6.73 -0.27
C LEU A 68 8.78 7.00 0.89
N ALA A 69 8.72 8.20 1.47
CA ALA A 69 9.55 8.56 2.63
C ALA A 69 9.25 7.67 3.84
N ALA A 70 7.97 7.29 4.03
CA ALA A 70 7.52 6.39 5.08
C ALA A 70 8.23 5.04 5.05
N LYS A 71 8.42 4.49 3.83
CA LYS A 71 9.17 3.25 3.64
C LYS A 71 10.65 3.44 3.99
N ARG A 72 11.27 4.51 3.50
CA ARG A 72 12.71 4.75 3.70
C ARG A 72 13.05 4.95 5.18
N GLN A 73 12.22 5.69 5.91
CA GLN A 73 12.44 5.99 7.33
C GLN A 73 11.85 4.94 8.28
N ARG A 74 11.15 3.93 7.76
CA ARG A 74 10.38 2.93 8.54
C ARG A 74 9.50 3.56 9.62
N HIS A 75 9.02 4.79 9.39
CA HIS A 75 8.34 5.57 10.41
C HIS A 75 6.85 5.69 10.09
N ARG A 76 6.01 5.15 11.00
CA ARG A 76 4.56 4.99 10.81
C ARG A 76 3.81 6.29 10.49
N PHE A 77 4.30 7.41 11.01
CA PHE A 77 3.59 8.69 10.91
C PHE A 77 3.47 9.18 9.47
N TRP A 78 4.41 8.82 8.60
CA TRP A 78 4.42 9.23 7.20
C TRP A 78 3.39 8.52 6.33
N TYR A 79 2.77 7.43 6.81
CA TYR A 79 1.63 6.80 6.15
C TYR A 79 0.32 7.57 6.38
N TRP A 80 0.26 8.38 7.45
CA TRP A 80 -0.97 9.01 7.90
C TRP A 80 -1.52 10.05 6.92
N PRO A 81 -0.71 10.96 6.34
CA PRO A 81 -1.19 11.90 5.32
C PRO A 81 -1.82 11.19 4.12
N TYR A 82 -1.22 10.09 3.67
CA TYR A 82 -1.77 9.30 2.57
C TYR A 82 -3.12 8.67 2.94
N LEU A 83 -3.21 8.02 4.10
CA LEU A 83 -4.45 7.38 4.57
C LEU A 83 -5.61 8.37 4.72
N VAL A 84 -5.33 9.56 5.26
CA VAL A 84 -6.34 10.62 5.41
C VAL A 84 -6.78 11.13 4.05
N THR A 85 -5.83 11.40 3.15
CA THR A 85 -6.13 11.92 1.82
C THR A 85 -6.93 10.92 0.99
N ASN A 86 -6.58 9.63 1.04
CA ASN A 86 -7.35 8.58 0.38
C ASN A 86 -8.77 8.48 0.96
N ALA A 87 -8.94 8.59 2.28
CA ALA A 87 -10.25 8.55 2.90
C ALA A 87 -11.14 9.70 2.39
N PHE A 88 -10.59 10.90 2.25
CA PHE A 88 -11.29 12.02 1.61
C PHE A 88 -11.59 11.74 0.13
N GLY A 89 -10.66 11.13 -0.61
CA GLY A 89 -10.89 10.69 -1.99
C GLY A 89 -12.06 9.71 -2.13
N ILE A 90 -12.18 8.74 -1.22
CA ILE A 90 -13.31 7.80 -1.16
C ILE A 90 -14.62 8.54 -0.88
N LEU A 91 -14.64 9.48 0.08
CA LEU A 91 -15.84 10.27 0.36
C LEU A 91 -16.28 11.11 -0.84
N LEU A 92 -15.34 11.77 -1.51
CA LEU A 92 -15.61 12.64 -2.64
C LEU A 92 -16.08 11.85 -3.87
N THR A 93 -15.47 10.70 -4.14
CA THR A 93 -15.92 9.78 -5.19
C THR A 93 -17.30 9.20 -4.89
N THR A 94 -17.58 8.84 -3.64
CA THR A 94 -18.92 8.37 -3.23
C THR A 94 -19.98 9.46 -3.42
N ALA A 95 -19.68 10.70 -3.03
CA ALA A 95 -20.57 11.83 -3.26
C ALA A 95 -20.82 12.08 -4.76
N ALA A 96 -19.77 12.00 -5.59
CA ALA A 96 -19.90 12.13 -7.04
C ALA A 96 -20.79 11.03 -7.65
N ILE A 97 -20.65 9.78 -7.19
CA ILE A 97 -21.50 8.65 -7.62
C ILE A 97 -22.97 8.92 -7.28
N ILE A 98 -23.27 9.36 -6.06
CA ILE A 98 -24.64 9.68 -5.63
C ILE A 98 -25.22 10.80 -6.49
N LEU A 99 -24.46 11.87 -6.74
CA LEU A 99 -24.89 12.99 -7.59
C LEU A 99 -25.14 12.55 -9.04
N LEU A 100 -24.29 11.69 -9.60
CA LEU A 100 -24.47 11.16 -10.96
C LEU A 100 -25.71 10.26 -11.07
N ILE A 101 -25.98 9.42 -10.06
CA ILE A 101 -27.20 8.60 -10.01
C ILE A 101 -28.44 9.51 -9.92
N TYR A 102 -28.41 10.51 -9.05
CA TYR A 102 -29.51 11.48 -8.94
C TYR A 102 -29.78 12.20 -10.27
N ASN A 103 -28.71 12.65 -10.94
CA ASN A 103 -28.81 13.30 -12.25
C ASN A 103 -29.31 12.36 -13.36
N LEU A 104 -29.09 11.04 -13.25
CA LEU A 104 -29.60 10.06 -14.19
C LEU A 104 -31.12 9.83 -14.03
N ILE A 105 -31.64 10.02 -12.81
CA ILE A 105 -33.06 9.81 -12.48
C ILE A 105 -33.89 11.05 -12.84
N GLU A 106 -33.45 12.24 -12.40
CA GLU A 106 -34.24 13.47 -12.54
C GLU A 106 -33.81 14.36 -13.72
N LEU A 107 -32.66 14.08 -14.37
CA LEU A 107 -32.09 14.84 -15.50
C LEU A 107 -32.33 16.36 -15.38
N PRO A 108 -31.86 17.01 -14.30
CA PRO A 108 -32.18 18.40 -14.07
C PRO A 108 -31.53 19.32 -15.12
N ASP A 109 -32.19 20.43 -15.45
CA ASP A 109 -31.78 21.33 -16.53
C ASP A 109 -30.33 21.83 -16.41
N TRP A 110 -29.85 22.08 -15.19
CA TRP A 110 -28.47 22.50 -14.93
C TRP A 110 -27.44 21.42 -15.32
N TRP A 111 -27.77 20.14 -15.12
CA TRP A 111 -26.89 19.02 -15.50
C TRP A 111 -26.85 18.86 -17.01
N MET A 112 -28.01 18.97 -17.65
CA MET A 112 -28.08 18.87 -19.10
C MET A 112 -27.35 20.04 -19.80
N ASN A 113 -27.39 21.25 -19.25
CA ASN A 113 -26.63 22.40 -19.75
C ASN A 113 -25.12 22.30 -19.48
N PHE A 114 -24.72 21.50 -18.49
CA PHE A 114 -23.31 21.26 -18.16
C PHE A 114 -22.68 20.21 -19.09
N VAL A 115 -23.40 19.12 -19.37
CA VAL A 115 -22.90 18.01 -20.21
C VAL A 115 -22.98 18.35 -21.70
N ASP A 116 -24.01 19.09 -22.11
CA ASP A 116 -24.21 19.51 -23.50
C ASP A 116 -24.55 21.02 -23.55
N PRO A 117 -23.52 21.91 -23.56
CA PRO A 117 -23.68 23.35 -23.44
C PRO A 117 -24.16 24.04 -24.74
N GLU A 118 -24.55 23.29 -25.77
CA GLU A 118 -25.05 23.91 -27.01
C GLU A 118 -26.36 24.69 -26.77
N PRO A 119 -26.50 25.91 -27.36
CA PRO A 119 -27.64 26.78 -27.13
C PRO A 119 -28.85 26.31 -27.96
N VAL A 120 -29.49 25.21 -27.57
CA VAL A 120 -30.64 24.69 -28.33
C VAL A 120 -31.92 25.38 -27.87
N ARG A 121 -32.26 26.46 -28.60
CA ARG A 121 -33.57 27.14 -28.51
C ARG A 121 -34.68 26.18 -28.93
N GLY A 122 -35.36 25.57 -27.96
CA GLY A 122 -36.67 24.94 -28.12
C GLY A 122 -36.67 23.65 -28.94
N PHE A 123 -37.09 22.55 -28.31
CA PHE A 123 -37.13 21.16 -28.82
C PHE A 123 -35.78 20.44 -28.85
N ARG A 124 -35.40 19.88 -27.71
CA ARG A 124 -34.40 18.81 -27.62
C ARG A 124 -34.96 17.54 -28.26
N SER A 125 -34.20 16.92 -29.16
CA SER A 125 -34.53 15.61 -29.72
C SER A 125 -34.25 14.51 -28.70
N ALA A 126 -34.95 13.37 -28.81
CA ALA A 126 -34.67 12.18 -28.00
C ALA A 126 -33.19 11.73 -28.09
N GLU A 127 -32.55 11.95 -29.24
CA GLU A 127 -31.14 11.67 -29.47
C GLU A 127 -30.19 12.50 -28.57
N SER A 128 -30.54 13.75 -28.24
CA SER A 128 -29.75 14.57 -27.32
C SER A 128 -29.82 14.08 -25.87
N ASN A 129 -30.99 13.59 -25.45
CA ASN A 129 -31.18 13.00 -24.13
C ASN A 129 -30.43 11.68 -24.00
N GLU A 130 -30.43 10.85 -25.04
CA GLU A 130 -29.67 9.59 -25.07
C GLU A 130 -28.16 9.83 -24.93
N LYS A 131 -27.60 10.86 -25.59
CA LYS A 131 -26.18 11.22 -25.45
C LYS A 131 -25.83 11.65 -24.01
N VAL A 132 -26.68 12.46 -23.36
CA VAL A 132 -26.48 12.90 -21.98
C VAL A 132 -26.56 11.72 -21.00
N VAL A 133 -27.54 10.83 -21.18
CA VAL A 133 -27.69 9.61 -20.37
C VAL A 133 -26.48 8.70 -20.54
N TRP A 134 -26.02 8.46 -21.77
CA TRP A 134 -24.85 7.63 -22.05
C TRP A 134 -23.58 8.21 -21.44
N THR A 135 -23.36 9.53 -21.60
CA THR A 135 -22.20 10.22 -21.04
C THR A 135 -22.20 10.16 -19.52
N THR A 136 -23.37 10.36 -18.90
CA THR A 136 -23.55 10.24 -17.43
C THR A 136 -23.29 8.81 -16.95
N ALA A 137 -23.76 7.80 -17.69
CA ALA A 137 -23.51 6.39 -17.38
C ALA A 137 -22.03 6.00 -17.48
N VAL A 138 -21.32 6.49 -18.50
CA VAL A 138 -19.88 6.28 -18.67
C VAL A 138 -19.10 6.95 -17.53
N LEU A 139 -19.44 8.19 -17.17
CA LEU A 139 -18.85 8.88 -16.02
C LEU A 139 -19.11 8.12 -14.71
N LEU A 140 -20.35 7.65 -14.50
CA LEU A 140 -20.70 6.86 -13.33
C LEU A 140 -19.85 5.60 -13.22
N ALA A 141 -19.72 4.83 -14.31
CA ALA A 141 -18.87 3.65 -14.35
C ALA A 141 -17.41 3.98 -14.03
N PHE A 142 -16.88 5.08 -14.59
CA PHE A 142 -15.53 5.55 -14.30
C PHE A 142 -15.34 5.87 -12.81
N PHE A 143 -16.25 6.64 -12.20
CA PHE A 143 -16.18 6.98 -10.77
C PHE A 143 -16.30 5.76 -9.85
N VAL A 144 -17.12 4.77 -10.22
CA VAL A 144 -17.22 3.51 -9.47
C VAL A 144 -15.89 2.75 -9.49
N VAL A 145 -15.27 2.58 -10.67
CA VAL A 145 -13.96 1.93 -10.78
C VAL A 145 -12.90 2.70 -10.00
N TYR A 146 -12.93 4.03 -10.09
CA TYR A 146 -12.00 4.90 -9.37
C TYR A 146 -12.17 4.81 -7.85
N GLY A 147 -13.41 4.78 -7.34
CA GLY A 147 -13.71 4.58 -5.92
C GLY A 147 -13.27 3.20 -5.40
N LEU A 148 -13.42 2.15 -6.21
CA LEU A 148 -12.93 0.80 -5.89
C LEU A 148 -11.39 0.78 -5.80
N LEU A 149 -10.70 1.43 -6.73
CA LEU A 149 -9.24 1.57 -6.69
C LEU A 149 -8.77 2.30 -5.43
N TYR A 150 -9.42 3.41 -5.07
CA TYR A 150 -9.11 4.13 -3.84
C TYR A 150 -9.31 3.26 -2.59
N SER A 151 -10.42 2.53 -2.53
CA SER A 151 -10.71 1.60 -1.43
C SER A 151 -9.67 0.49 -1.34
N PHE A 152 -9.26 -0.06 -2.49
CA PHE A 152 -8.21 -1.07 -2.56
C PHE A 152 -6.86 -0.54 -2.09
N PHE A 153 -6.44 0.64 -2.58
CA PHE A 153 -5.19 1.27 -2.16
C PHE A 153 -5.20 1.62 -0.68
N GLN A 154 -6.33 2.14 -0.17
CA GLN A 154 -6.51 2.41 1.25
C GLN A 154 -6.35 1.13 2.08
N TYR A 155 -6.93 0.02 1.65
CA TYR A 155 -6.80 -1.26 2.33
C TYR A 155 -5.35 -1.77 2.37
N VAL A 156 -4.65 -1.73 1.22
CA VAL A 156 -3.24 -2.17 1.12
C VAL A 156 -2.34 -1.33 2.03
N VAL A 157 -2.50 -0.01 2.00
CA VAL A 157 -1.68 0.90 2.81
C VAL A 157 -2.03 0.82 4.30
N TRP A 158 -3.30 0.64 4.65
CA TRP A 158 -3.72 0.40 6.03
C TRP A 158 -3.15 -0.90 6.60
N LYS A 159 -3.10 -1.97 5.79
CA LYS A 159 -2.43 -3.22 6.16
C LYS A 159 -0.93 -3.01 6.41
N ALA A 160 -0.24 -2.26 5.55
CA ALA A 160 1.17 -1.92 5.74
C ALA A 160 1.39 -1.11 7.03
N PHE A 161 0.52 -0.12 7.30
CA PHE A 161 0.55 0.68 8.52
C PHE A 161 0.40 -0.17 9.78
N ASN A 162 -0.56 -1.09 9.80
CA ASN A 162 -0.78 -1.98 10.95
C ASN A 162 0.35 -2.98 11.17
N PHE A 163 0.96 -3.47 10.09
CA PHE A 163 2.13 -4.33 10.17
C PHE A 163 3.30 -3.60 10.87
N MET A 164 3.57 -2.37 10.46
CA MET A 164 4.60 -1.52 11.08
C MET A 164 4.27 -1.13 12.53
N LYS A 165 2.99 -0.96 12.87
CA LYS A 165 2.56 -0.75 14.26
C LYS A 165 2.89 -1.95 15.16
N LYS A 166 2.79 -3.18 14.62
CA LYS A 166 3.04 -4.41 15.36
C LYS A 166 4.54 -4.71 15.52
N TYR A 167 5.38 -4.28 14.57
CA TYR A 167 6.83 -4.54 14.56
C TYR A 167 7.64 -3.24 14.39
N PRO A 168 7.67 -2.34 15.39
CA PRO A 168 8.26 -1.00 15.27
C PRO A 168 9.80 -0.96 15.14
N GLY A 169 10.49 -2.08 15.33
CA GLY A 169 11.97 -2.13 15.28
C GLY A 169 12.54 -2.50 13.91
N GLY A 170 11.75 -3.08 13.00
CA GLY A 170 12.26 -3.58 11.72
C GLY A 170 13.40 -4.61 11.84
N GLU A 171 13.74 -5.04 13.05
CA GLU A 171 14.58 -6.20 13.27
C GLU A 171 13.81 -7.39 12.71
N PRO A 172 14.35 -8.10 11.70
CA PRO A 172 13.83 -9.43 11.44
C PRO A 172 13.95 -10.13 12.79
N VAL A 173 12.82 -10.57 13.39
CA VAL A 173 12.88 -11.43 14.59
C VAL A 173 13.88 -12.49 14.21
N ALA A 174 15.06 -12.43 14.84
CA ALA A 174 16.15 -13.32 14.57
C ALA A 174 15.54 -14.68 14.81
N ILE A 175 15.30 -15.41 13.73
CA ILE A 175 14.98 -16.81 13.84
C ILE A 175 16.29 -17.33 14.43
N ASN A 176 16.35 -17.46 15.75
CA ASN A 176 17.36 -18.29 16.37
C ASN A 176 17.28 -19.56 15.56
N PRO A 177 18.30 -19.91 14.75
CA PRO A 177 18.25 -21.13 13.98
C PRO A 177 18.00 -22.19 15.04
N ILE A 178 16.79 -22.74 15.02
CA ILE A 178 16.39 -23.79 15.94
C ILE A 178 17.50 -24.80 15.80
N HIS A 179 18.26 -25.00 16.88
CA HIS A 179 19.37 -25.94 16.97
C HIS A 179 19.03 -27.14 16.10
N GLY A 180 19.62 -27.13 14.90
CA GLY A 180 19.45 -28.18 13.94
C GLY A 180 20.11 -29.37 14.58
N HIS A 181 19.27 -30.24 15.11
CA HIS A 181 19.51 -31.65 15.36
C HIS A 181 20.96 -31.98 15.75
N ASP A 182 21.17 -32.19 17.05
CA ASP A 182 22.17 -33.13 17.56
C ASP A 182 21.96 -34.50 16.88
N HIS A 183 22.52 -34.65 15.68
CA HIS A 183 22.83 -35.94 15.08
C HIS A 183 24.21 -36.33 15.59
N GLY A 184 24.25 -37.15 16.63
CA GLY A 184 25.46 -37.87 17.01
C GLY A 184 25.88 -37.69 18.46
N ARG A 185 25.16 -38.33 19.38
CA ARG A 185 25.82 -38.83 20.59
C ARG A 185 25.42 -40.28 20.81
N LEU A 186 26.24 -41.16 20.22
CA LEU A 186 26.40 -42.54 20.65
C LEU A 186 26.61 -42.53 22.17
N ILE A 187 25.66 -43.12 22.89
CA ILE A 187 25.82 -43.47 24.29
C ILE A 187 26.75 -44.70 24.31
N THR A 188 28.06 -44.46 24.35
CA THR A 188 29.00 -45.45 24.89
C THR A 188 29.28 -45.06 26.34
N GLY A 189 28.41 -45.52 27.24
CA GLY A 189 28.68 -45.51 28.67
C GLY A 189 29.69 -46.60 29.01
N SER A 190 30.96 -46.21 29.11
CA SER A 190 32.00 -46.97 29.82
C SER A 190 32.75 -46.02 30.73
N GLY A 191 32.72 -46.33 32.03
CA GLY A 191 33.82 -46.15 32.97
C GLY A 191 34.30 -44.72 33.28
N GLY A 192 34.09 -44.32 34.54
CA GLY A 192 35.23 -44.20 35.44
C GLY A 192 35.95 -42.84 35.54
N ASN A 193 36.01 -42.40 36.80
CA ASN A 193 37.03 -41.57 37.44
C ASN A 193 37.04 -40.05 37.25
N GLY A 194 37.14 -39.41 38.41
CA GLY A 194 37.25 -37.98 38.62
C GLY A 194 38.58 -37.41 38.16
N GLY A 195 38.56 -36.11 37.94
CA GLY A 195 39.70 -35.32 37.53
C GLY A 195 39.38 -33.85 37.71
N THR A 196 40.25 -33.21 38.45
CA THR A 196 40.27 -31.86 38.97
C THR A 196 40.21 -30.75 37.92
N ALA A 197 39.86 -29.56 38.42
CA ALA A 197 39.66 -28.29 37.73
C ALA A 197 40.85 -27.71 36.95
N ASN A 198 40.50 -26.68 36.15
CA ASN A 198 41.28 -25.57 35.55
C ASN A 198 41.95 -25.81 34.17
N PRO A 199 42.30 -24.73 33.43
CA PRO A 199 41.54 -23.53 33.05
C PRO A 199 41.68 -23.23 31.54
N GLY A 200 40.79 -22.42 30.92
CA GLY A 200 41.01 -22.01 29.52
C GLY A 200 39.76 -21.57 28.78
N THR A 201 39.22 -20.41 29.14
CA THR A 201 38.16 -19.77 28.36
C THR A 201 38.78 -19.09 27.14
N THR A 202 38.78 -19.79 26.01
CA THR A 202 39.10 -19.19 24.71
C THR A 202 37.86 -18.45 24.20
N VAL A 203 37.89 -17.12 24.23
CA VAL A 203 36.89 -16.27 23.58
C VAL A 203 37.14 -16.34 22.07
N VAL A 204 36.23 -16.98 21.33
CA VAL A 204 36.22 -16.94 19.88
C VAL A 204 35.48 -15.66 19.45
N THR A 205 36.24 -14.62 19.12
CA THR A 205 35.75 -13.48 18.33
C THR A 205 35.48 -13.96 16.91
N VAL A 206 34.21 -14.06 16.54
CA VAL A 206 33.80 -14.21 15.14
C VAL A 206 33.86 -12.82 14.50
N LEU A 207 34.95 -12.57 13.77
CA LEU A 207 35.00 -11.52 12.74
C LEU A 207 34.15 -12.01 11.57
N GLU A 208 32.95 -11.47 11.41
CA GLU A 208 32.18 -11.66 10.19
C GLU A 208 32.45 -10.49 9.24
N GLU A 209 33.02 -10.87 8.12
CA GLU A 209 33.59 -10.08 7.04
C GLU A 209 32.50 -9.29 6.31
N GLN A 210 32.60 -7.95 6.30
CA GLN A 210 31.84 -7.09 5.40
C GLN A 210 32.70 -6.74 4.18
N THR A 211 32.31 -7.27 3.02
CA THR A 211 32.76 -6.80 1.70
C THR A 211 31.55 -6.79 0.77
N PHE A 212 30.79 -5.70 0.72
CA PHE A 212 30.94 -4.59 -0.23
C PHE A 212 31.01 -5.05 -1.70
N THR A 213 29.86 -5.16 -2.36
CA THR A 213 29.77 -5.16 -3.83
C THR A 213 29.58 -3.72 -4.32
N GLN A 214 30.62 -3.23 -4.98
CA GLN A 214 30.68 -1.95 -5.68
C GLN A 214 30.06 -2.08 -7.08
N LYS A 215 29.41 -0.99 -7.51
CA LYS A 215 28.71 -0.77 -8.78
C LYS A 215 29.52 -1.13 -10.03
N ALA A 216 28.79 -1.52 -11.07
CA ALA A 216 28.97 -1.02 -12.44
C ALA A 216 27.63 -0.42 -12.89
#